data_AF-A0AAV6CWQ6-F1
#
_entry.id   AF-A0AAV6CWQ6-F1
#
_cell.length_a   1.000
_cell.length_b   1.000
_cell.length_c   1.000
_cell.angle_alpha   90.00
_cell.angle_beta   90.00
_cell.angle_gamma   90.00
#
_symmetry.space_group_name_H-M   'P 1'
#
loop_
_entity.id
_entity.type
_entity.pdbx_description
1 polymer ?
#
loop_
_entity_poly.entity_id
_entity_poly.type
_entity_poly.pdbx_seq_one_letter_code
_entity_poly.pdbx_strand_id
1 'polypeptide(L)' 'MASFLEQQDRLPRLVEASRGLSLEAITITSPVASFVTYSLMDAYRIIVVHEQNHFAQARRVLEAPGFPT' A
#
# COMPACT_ATOMS: atom_id res chain seq x y z
N MET A 1 8.79 -11.53 5.65
CA MET A 1 7.58 -11.61 6.49
C MET A 1 7.64 -10.69 7.71
N ALA A 2 8.73 -10.70 8.49
CA ALA A 2 8.91 -9.73 9.58
C ALA A 2 8.85 -8.26 9.12
N SER A 3 9.54 -7.91 8.03
CA SER A 3 9.50 -6.57 7.44
C SER A 3 8.10 -6.12 7.00
N PHE A 4 7.29 -7.04 6.44
CA PHE A 4 5.92 -6.75 6.03
C PHE A 4 5.05 -6.40 7.24
N LEU A 5 5.12 -7.19 8.32
CA LEU A 5 4.35 -6.91 9.54
C LEU A 5 4.75 -5.59 10.18
N GLU A 6 6.05 -5.27 10.18
CA GLU A 6 6.54 -3.97 10.65
C GLU A 6 5.99 -2.81 9.81
N GLN A 7 5.95 -2.97 8.48
CA GLN A 7 5.35 -1.98 7.59
C GLN A 7 3.84 -1.81 7.83
N GLN A 8 3.11 -2.91 8.07
CA GLN A 8 1.68 -2.87 8.38
C GLN A 8 1.36 -2.20 9.72
N ASP A 9 2.23 -2.32 10.73
CA ASP A 9 2.07 -1.61 12.00
C ASP A 9 2.47 -0.12 11.88
N ARG A 10 3.47 0.18 11.04
CA ARG A 10 3.98 1.54 10.86
C ARG A 10 3.07 2.43 10.02
N LEU A 11 2.46 1.89 8.96
CA LEU A 11 1.67 2.68 8.00
C LEU A 11 0.48 3.41 8.66
N PRO A 12 -0.38 2.76 9.48
CA PRO A 12 -1.49 3.43 10.16
C PRO A 12 -1.01 4.57 11.07
N ARG A 13 0.12 4.40 11.75
CA ARG A 13 0.72 5.43 12.62
C ARG A 13 1.16 6.66 11.82
N LEU A 14 1.71 6.44 10.63
CA LEU A 14 2.11 7.53 9.73
C LEU A 14 0.88 8.26 9.16
N VAL A 15 -0.16 7.53 8.78
CA VAL A 15 -1.43 8.12 8.34
C VAL A 15 -2.04 8.97 9.46
N GLU A 16 -2.06 8.44 10.69
CA GLU A 16 -2.56 9.18 11.86
C GLU A 16 -1.71 10.43 12.14
N ALA A 17 -0.39 10.32 12.11
CA ALA A 17 0.51 11.45 12.31
C ALA A 17 0.37 12.53 11.23
N SER A 18 -0.15 12.18 10.04
CA SER A 18 -0.44 13.12 8.96
C SER A 18 -1.79 13.83 9.10
N ARG A 19 -2.59 13.52 10.14
CA ARG A 19 -3.90 14.12 10.37
C ARG A 19 -3.79 15.64 10.50
N GLY A 20 -4.64 16.35 9.76
CA GLY A 20 -4.67 17.81 9.73
C GLY A 20 -3.72 18.47 8.74
N LEU A 21 -2.85 17.70 8.06
CA LEU A 21 -2.11 18.18 6.91
C LEU A 21 -3.00 18.16 5.65
N SER A 22 -2.74 19.08 4.71
CA SER A 22 -3.30 18.97 3.36
C SER A 22 -2.48 17.96 2.56
N LEU A 23 -2.95 16.71 2.55
CA LEU A 23 -2.25 15.59 1.91
C LEU A 23 -2.16 15.76 0.38
N GLU A 24 -3.11 16.49 -0.21
CA GLU A 24 -3.15 16.83 -1.63
C GLU A 24 -2.01 17.79 -2.03
N ALA A 25 -1.54 18.62 -1.09
CA ALA A 25 -0.48 19.60 -1.34
C ALA A 25 0.94 19.03 -1.14
N ILE A 26 1.07 17.83 -0.57
CA ILE A 26 2.35 17.17 -0.33
C ILE A 26 2.69 16.29 -1.53
N THR A 27 3.74 16.63 -2.27
CA THR A 27 4.21 15.85 -3.43
C THR A 27 5.17 14.75 -3.01
N ILE A 28 4.92 13.53 -3.51
CA ILE A 28 5.75 12.33 -3.32
C ILE A 28 6.25 11.86 -4.69
N THR A 29 7.53 11.52 -4.78
CA THR A 29 8.11 10.86 -5.96
C THR A 29 7.89 9.35 -5.87
N SER A 30 7.46 8.74 -6.97
CA SER A 30 7.24 7.31 -7.01
C SER A 30 8.53 6.52 -6.77
N PRO A 31 8.53 5.50 -5.88
CA PRO A 31 9.69 4.65 -5.66
C PRO A 31 9.94 3.67 -6.81
N VAL A 32 8.99 3.49 -7.72
CA VAL A 32 9.09 2.56 -8.87
C VAL A 32 9.49 3.30 -10.16
N ALA A 33 9.16 4.58 -10.27
CA ALA A 33 9.45 5.40 -11.44
C ALA A 33 9.78 6.84 -11.02
N SER A 34 11.06 7.20 -11.01
CA SER A 34 11.55 8.48 -10.47
C SER A 34 11.03 9.74 -11.18
N PHE A 35 10.48 9.61 -12.39
CA PHE A 35 9.88 10.69 -13.15
C PHE A 35 8.38 10.90 -12.87
N VAL A 36 7.77 10.01 -12.06
CA VAL A 36 6.36 10.09 -11.67
C VAL A 36 6.26 10.69 -10.28
N THR A 37 5.39 11.68 -10.12
CA THR A 37 5.04 12.25 -8.83
C THR A 37 3.53 12.21 -8.63
N TYR A 38 3.10 12.16 -7.38
CA TYR A 38 1.69 12.19 -6.98
C TYR A 38 1.55 12.83 -5.60
N SER A 39 0.31 13.15 -5.20
CA SER A 39 0.05 13.65 -3.85
C SER A 39 0.29 12.56 -2.79
N LEU A 40 0.53 12.95 -1.54
CA LEU A 40 0.60 11.99 -0.42
C LEU A 40 -0.72 11.24 -0.25
N MET A 41 -1.85 11.90 -0.53
CA MET A 41 -3.17 11.26 -0.53
C MET A 41 -3.25 10.13 -1.57
N ASP A 42 -2.78 10.38 -2.79
CA ASP A 42 -2.75 9.36 -3.84
C ASP A 42 -1.73 8.26 -3.53
N ALA A 43 -0.62 8.59 -2.88
CA ALA A 43 0.34 7.60 -2.38
C ALA A 43 -0.35 6.60 -1.43
N TYR A 44 -1.13 7.09 -0.45
CA TYR A 44 -1.89 6.24 0.46
C TYR A 44 -2.92 5.38 -0.27
N ARG A 45 -3.66 5.94 -1.22
CA ARG A 45 -4.63 5.19 -2.03
C ARG A 45 -3.95 4.07 -2.82
N ILE A 46 -2.81 4.36 -3.46
CA ILE A 46 -2.02 3.38 -4.20
C ILE A 46 -1.60 2.22 -3.28
N ILE A 47 -1.12 2.53 -2.07
CA ILE A 47 -0.70 1.50 -1.09
C ILE A 47 -1.88 0.58 -0.71
N VAL A 48 -3.05 1.15 -0.38
CA VAL A 48 -4.23 0.37 -0.01
C VAL A 48 -4.70 -0.54 -1.16
N VAL A 49 -4.79 0.00 -2.38
CA VAL A 49 -5.20 -0.77 -3.56
C VAL A 49 -4.16 -1.85 -3.88
N HIS A 50 -2.87 -1.56 -3.72
CA HIS A 50 -1.80 -2.55 -3.91
C HIS A 50 -1.95 -3.74 -2.94
N GLU A 51 -2.25 -3.47 -1.67
CA GLU A 51 -2.49 -4.52 -0.67
C GLU A 51 -3.74 -5.36 -1.00
N GLN A 52 -4.85 -4.71 -1.35
CA GLN A 52 -6.07 -5.40 -1.77
C GLN A 52 -5.82 -6.32 -2.98
N ASN A 53 -5.01 -5.87 -3.94
CA ASN A 53 -4.63 -6.69 -5.09
C ASN A 53 -3.78 -7.90 -4.71
N HIS A 54 -2.94 -7.81 -3.68
CA HIS A 54 -2.20 -8.96 -3.15
C HIS A 54 -3.12 -9.98 -2.49
N PHE A 55 -4.09 -9.52 -1.68
CA PHE A 55 -5.09 -10.42 -1.10
C PHE A 55 -5.92 -11.13 -2.17
N ALA A 56 -6.32 -10.40 -3.22
CA ALA A 56 -7.05 -10.99 -4.35
C ALA A 56 -6.21 -12.04 -5.10
N GLN A 57 -4.90 -11.80 -5.26
CA GLN A 57 -3.98 -12.77 -5.85
C GLN A 57 -3.84 -14.01 -4.96
N ALA A 58 -3.64 -13.83 -3.65
CA ALA A 58 -3.57 -14.93 -2.69
C ALA A 58 -4.85 -15.79 -2.71
N ARG A 59 -6.03 -15.16 -2.70
CA ARG A 59 -7.31 -15.88 -2.82
C ARG A 59 -7.39 -16.70 -4.11
N ARG A 60 -7.00 -16.13 -5.24
CA ARG A 60 -6.99 -16.86 -6.52
C ARG A 60 -6.05 -18.07 -6.50
N VAL A 61 -4.92 -17.99 -5.80
CA VAL A 61 -4.00 -19.12 -5.64
C VAL A 61 -4.64 -20.21 -4.78
N LEU A 62 -5.31 -19.85 -3.67
CA LEU A 62 -6.01 -20.80 -2.81
C LEU A 62 -7.18 -21.51 -3.52
N GLU A 63 -7.85 -20.81 -4.45
CA GLU A 63 -8.97 -21.33 -5.24
C GLU A 63 -8.52 -22.09 -6.50
N ALA A 64 -7.22 -22.11 -6.81
CA ALA A 64 -6.71 -22.71 -8.04
C ALA A 64 -6.82 -24.25 -8.02
N PRO A 65 -7.22 -24.88 -9.13
CA PRO A 65 -7.23 -26.34 -9.25
C PRO A 65 -5.84 -26.93 -8.94
N GLY A 66 -5.79 -27.87 -7.99
CA GLY A 66 -4.55 -28.52 -7.57
C GLY A 66 -3.80 -27.82 -6.44
N PHE A 67 -4.32 -26.74 -5.85
CA PHE A 67 -3.75 -26.16 -4.64
C PHE A 67 -4.06 -27.05 -3.41
N PRO A 68 -3.07 -27.32 -2.53
CA PRO A 68 -3.28 -28.16 -1.34
C PRO A 68 -4.36 -27.58 -0.41
N THR A 69 -5.23 -28.45 0.10
CA THR A 69 -6.23 -28.12 1.12
C THR A 69 -5.77 -28.50 2.52
#